data_AF-A0A0P0D1M4-F1
#
_entry.id   AF-A0A0P0D1M4-F1
#
_cell.length_a   1.000
_cell.length_b   1.000
_cell.length_c   1.000
_cell.angle_alpha   90.00
_cell.angle_beta   90.00
_cell.angle_gamma   90.00
#
_symmetry.space_group_name_H-M   'P 1'
#
loop_
_entity.id
_entity.type
_entity.pdbx_description
1 polymer ?
#
loop_
_entity_poly.entity_id
_entity_poly.type
_entity_poly.pdbx_seq_one_letter_code
_entity_poly.pdbx_strand_id
1 'polypeptide(L)'
;MVNIDNIIFEEPRKTFMEILKVNQREVPFANLLGFFFRPRERHGLNKLFLEALLNTWCSDIGHADNGDGESIVRNRGYKNNLTSRLANGSIESSSILVKVEQPTGLEKRIDILIESDDFVVCIEFKINHDLDNPLEEYKRYVIENYPGKLHFYIVLTPFKKEAIGEARRYFGQHTEFKQVILSHFFLQVKEELHRFHTNENEVNEYYRYFTDFVQTVENRKIKTLRSQAFKTLQGELNKSGLNCEYHTKNGGFLEIKVKNEASKIRLKPDGWQLEKWVNKKLTDYTLLLDKSTGFEQLLGEIKAFHKLIKTTVSLVD
;
A
#
# COMPACT_ATOMS: atom_id res chain seq x y z
N MET A 1 1.38 15.91 -9.94
CA MET A 1 0.14 16.40 -9.30
C MET A 1 -0.74 15.20 -9.00
N VAL A 2 -1.37 15.16 -7.83
CA VAL A 2 -2.33 14.10 -7.51
C VAL A 2 -3.58 14.39 -8.33
N ASN A 3 -4.01 13.42 -9.15
CA ASN A 3 -5.23 13.56 -9.93
C ASN A 3 -6.44 13.38 -9.00
N ILE A 4 -7.05 14.50 -8.61
CA ILE A 4 -8.27 14.53 -7.78
C ILE A 4 -9.46 13.86 -8.49
N ASP A 5 -9.39 13.71 -9.80
CA ASP A 5 -10.43 13.04 -10.59
C ASP A 5 -10.44 11.51 -10.38
N ASN A 6 -9.42 10.95 -9.70
CA ASN A 6 -9.34 9.52 -9.38
C ASN A 6 -9.71 9.18 -7.92
N ILE A 7 -10.42 10.08 -7.23
CA ILE A 7 -10.83 9.83 -5.84
C ILE A 7 -11.95 8.78 -5.80
N ILE A 8 -11.79 7.83 -4.90
CA ILE A 8 -12.83 6.86 -4.57
C ILE A 8 -13.67 7.45 -3.42
N PHE A 9 -14.93 7.78 -3.70
CA PHE A 9 -15.87 8.38 -2.73
C PHE A 9 -16.47 7.37 -1.76
N GLU A 10 -16.69 6.15 -2.23
CA GLU A 10 -17.34 5.10 -1.45
C GLU A 10 -16.42 4.62 -0.32
N GLU A 11 -16.94 4.58 0.91
CA GLU A 11 -16.20 4.02 2.03
C GLU A 11 -16.07 2.52 1.83
N PRO A 12 -14.84 1.98 1.73
CA PRO A 12 -14.70 0.56 1.54
C PRO A 12 -15.13 -0.20 2.80
N ARG A 13 -15.54 -1.45 2.63
CA ARG A 13 -15.84 -2.33 3.77
C ARG A 13 -14.64 -2.39 4.71
N LYS A 14 -14.89 -2.39 6.03
CA LYS A 14 -13.84 -2.62 7.02
C LYS A 14 -13.34 -4.06 6.92
N THR A 15 -12.02 -4.21 7.00
CA THR A 15 -11.37 -5.53 7.03
C THR A 15 -11.10 -5.99 8.46
N PHE A 16 -10.79 -7.27 8.63
CA PHE A 16 -10.47 -7.84 9.94
C PHE A 16 -9.27 -7.14 10.58
N MET A 17 -8.23 -6.83 9.81
CA MET A 17 -7.05 -6.11 10.31
C MET A 17 -7.37 -4.66 10.73
N GLU A 18 -8.34 -4.02 10.08
CA GLU A 18 -8.80 -2.68 10.45
C GLU A 18 -9.66 -2.70 11.70
N ILE A 19 -10.51 -3.72 11.86
CA ILE A 19 -11.31 -3.96 13.07
C ILE A 19 -10.37 -4.16 14.27
N LEU A 20 -9.32 -4.96 14.10
CA LEU A 20 -8.27 -5.18 15.11
C LEU A 20 -7.32 -3.98 15.29
N LYS A 21 -7.40 -2.94 14.43
CA LYS A 21 -6.50 -1.78 14.41
C LYS A 21 -5.01 -2.13 14.24
N VAL A 22 -4.73 -3.20 13.51
CA VAL A 22 -3.36 -3.65 13.17
C VAL A 22 -3.01 -3.43 11.71
N ASN A 23 -3.91 -2.83 10.94
CA ASN A 23 -3.76 -2.52 9.50
C ASN A 23 -2.61 -1.55 9.16
N GLN A 24 -1.88 -1.03 10.17
CA GLN A 24 -0.72 -0.15 10.05
C GLN A 24 0.59 -0.80 10.50
N ARG A 25 0.55 -2.06 10.92
CA ARG A 25 1.71 -2.78 11.48
C ARG A 25 2.23 -3.79 10.46
N GLU A 26 3.56 -3.82 10.27
CA GLU A 26 4.24 -4.72 9.31
C GLU A 26 4.20 -6.18 9.77
N VAL A 27 4.41 -6.43 11.07
CA VAL A 27 4.45 -7.80 11.64
C VAL A 27 3.17 -8.60 11.40
N PRO A 28 1.96 -8.10 11.67
CA PRO A 28 0.72 -8.83 11.36
C PRO A 28 0.53 -9.17 9.87
N PHE A 29 1.01 -8.31 8.97
CA PHE A 29 0.98 -8.57 7.53
C PHE A 29 1.99 -9.67 7.16
N ALA A 30 3.21 -9.60 7.73
CA ALA A 30 4.23 -10.62 7.53
C ALA A 30 3.77 -12.00 8.04
N ASN A 31 3.09 -12.04 9.19
CA ASN A 31 2.49 -13.27 9.72
C ASN A 31 1.42 -13.86 8.78
N LEU A 32 0.56 -13.01 8.22
CA LEU A 32 -0.48 -13.46 7.30
C LEU A 32 0.10 -13.92 5.95
N LEU A 33 1.09 -13.20 5.42
CA LEU A 33 1.85 -13.65 4.26
C LEU A 33 2.57 -14.97 4.53
N GLY A 34 3.21 -15.10 5.70
CA GLY A 34 3.88 -16.32 6.14
C GLY A 34 2.93 -17.51 6.21
N PHE A 35 1.67 -17.31 6.65
CA PHE A 35 0.62 -18.32 6.58
C PHE A 35 0.41 -18.81 5.14
N PHE A 36 0.24 -17.90 4.18
CA PHE A 36 0.02 -18.28 2.77
C PHE A 36 1.25 -18.81 2.03
N PHE A 37 2.46 -18.46 2.49
CA PHE A 37 3.70 -19.00 1.92
C PHE A 37 3.99 -20.43 2.36
N ARG A 38 3.33 -20.96 3.40
CA ARG A 38 3.55 -22.33 3.90
C ARG A 38 2.77 -23.34 3.05
N PRO A 39 3.42 -24.15 2.19
CA PRO A 39 2.69 -24.96 1.23
C PRO A 39 1.80 -26.04 1.83
N ARG A 40 2.13 -26.50 3.04
CA ARG A 40 1.42 -27.57 3.77
C ARG A 40 0.43 -27.05 4.81
N GLU A 41 0.18 -25.76 4.81
CA GLU A 41 -0.78 -25.14 5.71
C GLU A 41 -2.23 -25.43 5.28
N ARG A 42 -3.19 -25.27 6.19
CA ARG A 42 -4.60 -25.65 5.97
C ARG A 42 -5.31 -24.90 4.84
N HIS A 43 -4.71 -23.82 4.32
CA HIS A 43 -5.25 -23.12 3.16
C HIS A 43 -5.24 -23.95 1.87
N GLY A 44 -4.41 -25.00 1.77
CA GLY A 44 -4.46 -25.95 0.65
C GLY A 44 -4.00 -25.39 -0.70
N LEU A 45 -3.29 -24.26 -0.70
CA LEU A 45 -2.85 -23.57 -1.93
C LEU A 45 -1.45 -23.99 -2.39
N ASN A 46 -0.84 -24.96 -1.70
CA ASN A 46 0.49 -25.47 -2.01
C ASN A 46 1.51 -24.32 -2.22
N LYS A 47 2.36 -24.40 -3.25
CA LYS A 47 3.42 -23.41 -3.54
C LYS A 47 2.93 -22.15 -4.26
N LEU A 48 1.62 -21.99 -4.49
CA LEU A 48 1.04 -20.95 -5.34
C LEU A 48 1.53 -19.54 -4.99
N PHE A 49 1.55 -19.18 -3.70
CA PHE A 49 2.00 -17.84 -3.29
C PHE A 49 3.48 -17.62 -3.54
N LEU A 50 4.31 -18.63 -3.31
CA LEU A 50 5.74 -18.55 -3.58
C LEU A 50 6.03 -18.44 -5.08
N GLU A 51 5.34 -19.24 -5.89
CA GLU A 51 5.40 -19.19 -7.35
C GLU A 51 4.95 -17.82 -7.88
N ALA A 52 3.82 -17.31 -7.38
CA ALA A 52 3.33 -15.99 -7.73
C ALA A 52 4.36 -14.91 -7.35
N LEU A 53 4.97 -14.97 -6.15
CA LEU A 53 5.97 -13.99 -5.73
C LEU A 53 7.18 -13.98 -6.68
N LEU A 54 7.74 -15.14 -6.99
CA LEU A 54 8.94 -15.26 -7.82
C LEU A 54 8.67 -14.92 -9.30
N ASN A 55 7.42 -15.10 -9.77
CA ASN A 55 6.97 -14.71 -11.10
C ASN A 55 6.53 -13.24 -11.20
N THR A 56 6.33 -12.56 -10.06
CA THR A 56 5.91 -11.16 -10.04
C THR A 56 7.04 -10.25 -10.49
N TRP A 57 6.69 -9.21 -11.23
CA TRP A 57 7.64 -8.20 -11.73
C TRP A 57 8.38 -7.51 -10.59
N CYS A 58 9.68 -7.31 -10.78
CA CYS A 58 10.53 -6.62 -9.82
C CYS A 58 11.40 -5.56 -10.48
N SER A 59 11.84 -4.58 -9.70
CA SER A 59 12.73 -3.49 -10.16
C SER A 59 13.91 -3.31 -9.22
N ASP A 60 14.97 -2.69 -9.74
CA ASP A 60 16.08 -2.20 -8.90
C ASP A 60 15.63 -1.03 -8.01
N ILE A 61 16.36 -0.82 -6.91
CA ILE A 61 16.14 0.28 -5.96
C ILE A 61 17.38 1.18 -5.99
N GLY A 62 17.18 2.50 -6.02
CA GLY A 62 18.27 3.47 -5.82
C GLY A 62 18.93 4.07 -7.07
N HIS A 63 18.49 3.72 -8.28
CA HIS A 63 18.91 4.46 -9.48
C HIS A 63 18.04 5.71 -9.65
N ALA A 64 18.67 6.89 -9.57
CA ALA A 64 18.04 8.17 -9.87
C ALA A 64 17.69 8.22 -11.38
N ASP A 65 16.40 8.33 -11.67
CA ASP A 65 15.87 8.47 -13.02
C ASP A 65 16.30 9.84 -13.62
N ASN A 66 17.34 9.85 -14.45
CA ASN A 66 17.64 10.97 -15.37
C ASN A 66 17.09 10.73 -16.79
N GLY A 67 16.33 9.66 -16.98
CA GLY A 67 15.66 9.32 -18.23
C GLY A 67 14.15 9.49 -18.10
N ASP A 68 13.54 9.99 -19.17
CA ASP A 68 12.17 9.71 -19.55
C ASP A 68 11.74 8.29 -19.11
N GLY A 69 10.69 8.23 -18.28
CA GLY A 69 10.29 7.09 -17.44
C GLY A 69 9.86 5.79 -18.15
N GLU A 70 10.39 5.51 -19.34
CA GLU A 70 10.18 4.30 -20.12
C GLU A 70 11.35 3.32 -20.11
N SER A 71 12.58 3.73 -19.74
CA SER A 71 13.72 2.81 -19.64
C SER A 71 13.91 2.22 -18.23
N ILE A 72 12.82 1.71 -17.65
CA ILE A 72 12.92 0.81 -16.50
C ILE A 72 13.32 -0.54 -17.08
N VAL A 73 14.46 -1.11 -16.65
CA VAL A 73 14.73 -2.53 -16.87
C VAL A 73 13.67 -3.31 -16.10
N ARG A 74 12.52 -3.54 -16.76
CA ARG A 74 11.41 -4.29 -16.20
C ARG A 74 11.75 -5.77 -16.34
N ASN A 75 12.40 -6.32 -15.32
CA ASN A 75 12.62 -7.75 -15.25
C ASN A 75 11.33 -8.43 -14.79
N ARG A 76 10.90 -9.42 -15.57
CA ARG A 76 9.70 -10.23 -15.29
C ARG A 76 10.02 -11.20 -14.15
N GLY A 77 10.10 -10.69 -12.92
CA GLY A 77 10.46 -11.41 -11.71
C GLY A 77 11.84 -12.07 -11.76
N TYR A 78 12.07 -13.02 -10.85
CA TYR A 78 13.21 -13.92 -10.89
C TYR A 78 12.94 -15.08 -11.85
N LYS A 79 12.57 -14.77 -13.10
CA LYS A 79 12.38 -15.77 -14.15
C LYS A 79 13.71 -16.43 -14.51
N ASN A 80 14.01 -17.49 -13.76
CA ASN A 80 15.21 -18.30 -13.85
C ASN A 80 14.81 -19.77 -14.05
N ASN A 81 15.80 -20.67 -14.13
CA ASN A 81 15.61 -22.12 -14.01
C ASN A 81 14.84 -22.53 -12.73
N LEU A 82 14.78 -21.68 -11.69
CA LEU A 82 14.01 -21.98 -10.47
C LEU A 82 12.50 -21.87 -10.67
N THR A 83 12.01 -20.83 -11.37
CA THR A 83 10.57 -20.70 -11.67
C THR A 83 10.07 -21.85 -12.55
N SER A 84 10.90 -22.35 -13.47
CA SER A 84 10.57 -23.55 -14.24
C SER A 84 10.62 -24.83 -13.38
N ARG A 85 11.57 -24.97 -12.45
CA ARG A 85 11.59 -26.09 -11.48
C ARG A 85 10.40 -26.08 -10.53
N LEU A 86 9.98 -24.91 -10.03
CA LEU A 86 8.79 -24.75 -9.20
C LEU A 86 7.53 -25.16 -9.97
N ALA A 87 7.35 -24.60 -11.17
CA ALA A 87 6.21 -24.86 -12.06
C ALA A 87 6.14 -26.32 -12.53
N ASN A 88 7.28 -26.99 -12.74
CA ASN A 88 7.35 -28.41 -13.12
C ASN A 88 7.23 -29.37 -11.92
N GLY A 89 6.89 -28.88 -10.73
CA GLY A 89 6.72 -29.72 -9.54
C GLY A 89 8.03 -30.27 -8.95
N SER A 90 9.19 -29.83 -9.41
CA SER A 90 10.50 -30.38 -9.02
C SER A 90 10.96 -30.00 -7.60
N ILE A 91 10.19 -29.17 -6.91
CA ILE A 91 10.43 -28.77 -5.53
C ILE A 91 9.29 -29.29 -4.68
N GLU A 92 9.62 -30.19 -3.76
CA GLU A 92 8.69 -30.80 -2.85
C GLU A 92 8.16 -29.80 -1.82
N SER A 93 6.85 -29.77 -1.61
CA SER A 93 6.19 -28.89 -0.65
C SER A 93 6.67 -29.11 0.79
N SER A 94 7.20 -30.30 1.09
CA SER A 94 7.75 -30.65 2.39
C SER A 94 9.13 -30.07 2.68
N SER A 95 9.90 -29.66 1.66
CA SER A 95 11.20 -29.03 1.89
C SER A 95 11.09 -27.55 2.20
N ILE A 96 9.93 -26.93 1.95
CA ILE A 96 9.73 -25.49 2.15
C ILE A 96 9.39 -25.18 3.62
N LEU A 97 10.27 -24.40 4.26
CA LEU A 97 10.12 -23.89 5.62
C LEU A 97 9.98 -22.36 5.59
N VAL A 98 8.97 -21.81 6.27
CA VAL A 98 8.71 -20.37 6.32
C VAL A 98 8.84 -19.86 7.76
N LYS A 99 9.80 -18.96 7.98
CA LYS A 99 10.09 -18.29 9.26
C LYS A 99 9.71 -16.82 9.13
N VAL A 100 8.91 -16.31 10.06
CA VAL A 100 8.55 -14.88 10.14
C VAL A 100 9.30 -14.27 11.31
N GLU A 101 9.75 -13.02 11.16
CA GLU A 101 10.57 -12.33 12.16
C GLU A 101 11.84 -13.12 12.53
N GLN A 102 12.51 -13.71 11.52
CA GLN A 102 13.73 -14.49 11.72
C GLN A 102 14.83 -13.59 12.31
N PRO A 103 15.27 -13.82 13.55
CA PRO A 103 16.35 -13.04 14.12
C PRO A 103 17.62 -13.20 13.29
N THR A 104 18.28 -12.08 13.05
CA THR A 104 19.65 -12.03 12.57
C THR A 104 20.56 -11.70 13.75
N GLY A 105 21.87 -11.55 13.53
CA GLY A 105 22.73 -10.99 14.57
C GLY A 105 22.24 -9.59 15.01
N LEU A 106 22.86 -9.01 16.03
CA LEU A 106 22.71 -7.57 16.34
C LEU A 106 21.27 -7.09 16.66
N GLU A 107 20.40 -7.95 17.23
CA GLU A 107 19.00 -7.62 17.59
C GLU A 107 18.10 -7.22 16.40
N LYS A 108 18.50 -7.56 15.17
CA LYS A 108 17.71 -7.33 13.95
C LYS A 108 16.96 -8.59 13.54
N ARG A 109 16.05 -8.45 12.57
CA ARG A 109 15.23 -9.55 12.08
C ARG A 109 14.86 -9.37 10.61
N ILE A 110 14.91 -10.48 9.87
CA ILE A 110 14.33 -10.60 8.53
C ILE A 110 12.83 -10.82 8.69
N ASP A 111 12.00 -10.03 8.00
CA ASP A 111 10.55 -10.11 8.16
C ASP A 111 9.99 -11.47 7.74
N ILE A 112 10.40 -12.01 6.60
CA ILE A 112 10.04 -13.36 6.16
C ILE A 112 11.25 -14.03 5.50
N LEU A 113 11.61 -15.22 5.99
CA LEU A 113 12.63 -16.09 5.40
C LEU A 113 11.98 -17.41 4.95
N ILE A 114 12.11 -17.72 3.66
CA ILE A 114 11.60 -18.96 3.07
C ILE A 114 12.80 -19.80 2.67
N GLU A 115 12.92 -20.99 3.24
CA GLU A 115 14.00 -21.93 3.00
C GLU A 115 13.46 -23.16 2.26
N SER A 116 14.23 -23.70 1.32
CA SER A 116 14.03 -25.03 0.73
C SER A 116 15.37 -25.77 0.64
N ASP A 117 15.40 -26.96 0.06
CA ASP A 117 16.66 -27.69 -0.19
C ASP A 117 17.58 -26.95 -1.18
N ASP A 118 17.02 -26.26 -2.18
CA ASP A 118 17.76 -25.65 -3.29
C ASP A 118 17.97 -24.14 -3.17
N PHE A 119 17.09 -23.45 -2.44
CA PHE A 119 17.06 -21.99 -2.41
C PHE A 119 16.60 -21.40 -1.08
N VAL A 120 16.91 -20.12 -0.89
CA VAL A 120 16.43 -19.28 0.20
C VAL A 120 15.91 -17.95 -0.37
N VAL A 121 14.73 -17.53 0.10
CA VAL A 121 14.15 -16.22 -0.19
C VAL A 121 14.13 -15.42 1.10
N CYS A 122 14.89 -14.32 1.12
CA CYS A 122 14.89 -13.32 2.16
C CYS A 122 13.99 -12.15 1.74
N ILE A 123 12.95 -11.87 2.53
CA ILE A 123 11.98 -10.82 2.25
C ILE A 123 12.02 -9.81 3.39
N GLU A 124 12.34 -8.57 3.05
CA GLU A 124 12.08 -7.39 3.87
C GLU A 124 10.75 -6.79 3.43
N PHE A 125 9.84 -6.56 4.38
CA PHE A 125 8.48 -6.12 4.10
C PHE A 125 8.21 -4.74 4.70
N LYS A 126 8.05 -3.74 3.82
CA LYS A 126 7.84 -2.35 4.23
C LYS A 126 6.52 -1.79 3.74
N ILE A 127 5.63 -1.49 4.68
CA ILE A 127 4.36 -0.84 4.40
C ILE A 127 4.50 0.67 4.54
N ASN A 128 4.89 1.13 5.74
CA ASN A 128 4.76 2.53 6.14
C ASN A 128 6.12 3.22 6.20
N HIS A 129 7.08 2.60 6.88
CA HIS A 129 8.37 3.22 7.17
C HIS A 129 9.24 3.34 5.92
N ASP A 130 10.16 4.29 5.96
CA ASP A 130 11.20 4.42 4.94
C ASP A 130 12.07 3.16 4.92
N LEU A 131 12.65 2.87 3.76
CA LEU A 131 13.57 1.75 3.60
C LEU A 131 14.94 2.18 4.12
N ASP A 132 15.19 1.93 5.40
CA ASP A 132 16.45 2.21 6.13
C ASP A 132 16.97 0.95 6.84
N ASN A 133 16.74 -0.20 6.21
CA ASN A 133 17.07 -1.49 6.81
C ASN A 133 18.53 -1.87 6.56
N PRO A 134 19.13 -2.67 7.47
CA PRO A 134 20.49 -3.18 7.31
C PRO A 134 20.52 -4.34 6.30
N LEU A 135 20.20 -4.07 5.02
CA LEU A 135 20.10 -5.09 3.97
C LEU A 135 21.40 -5.89 3.78
N GLU A 136 22.55 -5.25 4.03
CA GLU A 136 23.87 -5.91 4.01
C GLU A 136 23.96 -7.03 5.06
N GLU A 137 23.42 -6.79 6.26
CA GLU A 137 23.41 -7.76 7.35
C GLU A 137 22.53 -8.96 7.00
N TYR A 138 21.35 -8.71 6.41
CA TYR A 138 20.44 -9.77 5.99
C TYR A 138 21.06 -10.64 4.89
N LYS A 139 21.71 -10.02 3.91
CA LYS A 139 22.48 -10.72 2.88
C LYS A 139 23.58 -11.58 3.49
N ARG A 140 24.39 -11.02 4.39
CA ARG A 140 25.45 -11.75 5.08
C ARG A 140 24.89 -12.95 5.85
N TYR A 141 23.82 -12.75 6.63
CA TYR A 141 23.15 -13.83 7.36
C TYR A 141 22.74 -14.97 6.44
N VAL A 142 22.13 -14.67 5.29
CA VAL A 142 21.68 -15.70 4.33
C VAL A 142 22.87 -16.46 3.72
N ILE A 143 23.94 -15.75 3.34
CA ILE A 143 25.14 -16.37 2.76
C ILE A 143 25.82 -17.31 3.76
N GLU A 144 25.96 -16.89 5.01
CA GLU A 144 26.65 -17.66 6.05
C GLU A 144 25.85 -18.90 6.50
N ASN A 145 24.52 -18.78 6.63
CA ASN A 145 23.69 -19.85 7.17
C ASN A 145 23.18 -20.83 6.11
N TYR A 146 23.16 -20.42 4.83
CA TYR A 146 22.63 -21.24 3.74
C TYR A 146 23.62 -21.31 2.56
N PRO A 147 24.86 -21.75 2.79
CA PRO A 147 25.85 -21.88 1.74
C PRO A 147 25.41 -22.92 0.72
N GLY A 148 25.67 -22.66 -0.57
CA GLY A 148 25.34 -23.58 -1.67
C GLY A 148 23.88 -23.56 -2.15
N LYS A 149 22.99 -22.84 -1.46
CA LYS A 149 21.62 -22.58 -1.94
C LYS A 149 21.58 -21.37 -2.88
N LEU A 150 20.62 -21.33 -3.78
CA LEU A 150 20.29 -20.11 -4.54
C LEU A 150 19.68 -19.07 -3.60
N HIS A 151 20.11 -17.81 -3.68
CA HIS A 151 19.60 -16.75 -2.81
C HIS A 151 18.76 -15.73 -3.58
N PHE A 152 17.59 -15.40 -3.03
CA PHE A 152 16.67 -14.39 -3.52
C PHE A 152 16.46 -13.34 -2.44
N TYR A 153 16.56 -12.06 -2.80
CA TYR A 153 16.49 -10.95 -1.86
C TYR A 153 15.42 -9.98 -2.30
N ILE A 154 14.31 -9.90 -1.57
CA ILE A 154 13.13 -9.15 -1.97
C ILE A 154 12.85 -8.04 -0.96
N VAL A 155 12.59 -6.85 -1.48
CA VAL A 155 11.94 -5.76 -0.74
C VAL A 155 10.49 -5.68 -1.20
N LEU A 156 9.57 -6.17 -0.38
CA LEU A 156 8.14 -6.20 -0.71
C LEU A 156 7.44 -4.94 -0.15
N THR A 157 6.85 -4.14 -1.03
CA THR A 157 6.35 -2.79 -0.68
C THR A 157 5.05 -2.44 -1.39
N PRO A 158 4.17 -1.61 -0.83
CA PRO A 158 2.90 -1.22 -1.48
C PRO A 158 3.07 -0.25 -2.65
N PHE A 159 4.21 0.45 -2.75
CA PHE A 159 4.55 1.40 -3.81
C PHE A 159 6.08 1.51 -3.92
N LYS A 160 6.59 2.09 -5.03
CA LYS A 160 8.02 2.34 -5.22
C LYS A 160 8.54 3.14 -4.02
N LYS A 161 9.49 2.55 -3.29
CA LYS A 161 10.17 3.17 -2.15
C LYS A 161 11.58 3.54 -2.53
N GLU A 162 11.99 4.73 -2.12
CA GLU A 162 13.38 5.14 -2.16
C GLU A 162 14.11 4.60 -0.92
N ALA A 163 15.37 4.19 -1.12
CA ALA A 163 16.23 3.81 -0.03
C ALA A 163 16.84 5.05 0.64
N ILE A 164 16.90 5.03 1.96
CA ILE A 164 17.58 6.02 2.79
C ILE A 164 18.61 5.33 3.69
N GLY A 165 19.43 6.11 4.38
CA GLY A 165 20.39 5.63 5.39
C GLY A 165 21.19 4.39 4.99
N GLU A 166 21.09 3.31 5.77
CA GLU A 166 21.80 2.05 5.57
C GLU A 166 21.43 1.38 4.24
N ALA A 167 20.14 1.30 3.92
CA ALA A 167 19.69 0.70 2.67
C ALA A 167 20.20 1.50 1.45
N ARG A 168 20.26 2.83 1.54
CA ARG A 168 20.85 3.65 0.47
C ARG A 168 22.32 3.33 0.25
N ARG A 169 23.10 3.15 1.34
CA ARG A 169 24.51 2.75 1.24
C ARG A 169 24.64 1.37 0.61
N TYR A 170 23.77 0.44 0.98
CA TYR A 170 23.69 -0.90 0.38
C TYR A 170 23.51 -0.81 -1.14
N PHE A 171 22.47 -0.10 -1.62
CA PHE A 171 22.21 0.02 -3.06
C PHE A 171 23.25 0.84 -3.84
N GLY A 172 24.12 1.59 -3.15
CA GLY A 172 25.28 2.22 -3.78
C GLY A 172 26.37 1.23 -4.22
N GLN A 173 26.34 -0.02 -3.71
CA GLN A 173 27.36 -1.04 -3.94
C GLN A 173 26.77 -2.38 -4.41
N HIS A 174 25.47 -2.58 -4.23
CA HIS A 174 24.79 -3.86 -4.37
C HIS A 174 23.47 -3.70 -5.13
N THR A 175 23.05 -4.76 -5.81
CA THR A 175 21.81 -4.77 -6.61
C THR A 175 20.98 -6.03 -6.36
N GLU A 176 21.38 -6.90 -5.43
CA GLU A 176 20.78 -8.21 -5.22
C GLU A 176 19.35 -8.12 -4.68
N PHE A 177 19.10 -7.18 -3.76
CA PHE A 177 17.73 -6.88 -3.32
C PHE A 177 16.93 -6.23 -4.45
N LYS A 178 15.83 -6.87 -4.83
CA LYS A 178 14.88 -6.35 -5.83
C LYS A 178 13.58 -5.92 -5.17
N GLN A 179 12.98 -4.83 -5.65
CA GLN A 179 11.68 -4.37 -5.20
C GLN A 179 10.56 -5.13 -5.89
N VAL A 180 9.62 -5.68 -5.10
CA VAL A 180 8.34 -6.20 -5.59
C VAL A 180 7.21 -5.31 -5.06
N ILE A 181 6.31 -4.90 -5.94
CA ILE A 181 5.12 -4.13 -5.57
C ILE A 181 3.99 -5.08 -5.15
N LEU A 182 3.48 -4.87 -3.94
CA LEU A 182 2.50 -5.75 -3.29
C LEU A 182 1.22 -5.93 -4.11
N SER A 183 0.73 -4.88 -4.77
CA SER A 183 -0.44 -4.98 -5.65
C SER A 183 -0.19 -5.82 -6.91
N HIS A 184 1.03 -5.78 -7.47
CA HIS A 184 1.41 -6.63 -8.60
C HIS A 184 1.51 -8.09 -8.14
N PHE A 185 2.05 -8.34 -6.95
CA PHE A 185 2.10 -9.67 -6.38
C PHE A 185 0.70 -10.25 -6.15
N PHE A 186 -0.21 -9.47 -5.57
CA PHE A 186 -1.58 -9.93 -5.38
C PHE A 186 -2.34 -10.15 -6.68
N LEU A 187 -2.06 -9.35 -7.72
CA LEU A 187 -2.59 -9.60 -9.05
C LEU A 187 -2.10 -10.96 -9.58
N GLN A 188 -0.80 -11.25 -9.46
CA GLN A 188 -0.24 -12.55 -9.86
C GLN A 188 -0.88 -13.70 -9.07
N VAL A 189 -1.06 -13.56 -7.76
CA VAL A 189 -1.75 -14.58 -6.93
C VAL A 189 -3.17 -14.82 -7.41
N LYS A 190 -3.93 -13.76 -7.72
CA LYS A 190 -5.30 -13.88 -8.24
C LYS A 190 -5.32 -14.59 -9.60
N GLU A 191 -4.41 -14.24 -10.49
CA GLU A 191 -4.27 -14.89 -11.80
C GLU A 191 -3.98 -16.38 -11.66
N GLU A 192 -3.05 -16.78 -10.78
CA GLU A 192 -2.76 -18.19 -10.54
C GLU A 192 -3.97 -18.90 -9.89
N LEU A 193 -4.65 -18.28 -8.92
CA LEU A 193 -5.84 -18.87 -8.29
C LEU A 193 -6.95 -19.18 -9.30
N HIS A 194 -7.22 -18.28 -10.24
CA HIS A 194 -8.21 -18.50 -11.31
C HIS A 194 -7.83 -19.66 -12.25
N ARG A 195 -6.54 -19.99 -12.38
CA ARG A 195 -6.11 -21.17 -13.17
C ARG A 195 -6.39 -22.48 -12.45
N PHE A 196 -6.29 -22.50 -11.13
CA PHE A 196 -6.49 -23.70 -10.31
C PHE A 196 -7.95 -23.92 -9.89
N HIS A 197 -8.75 -22.86 -9.79
CA HIS A 197 -10.16 -22.94 -9.40
C HIS A 197 -10.99 -22.20 -10.46
N THR A 198 -11.73 -22.95 -11.28
CA THR A 198 -12.57 -22.41 -12.35
C THR A 198 -13.94 -21.91 -11.86
N ASN A 199 -14.34 -22.28 -10.63
CA ASN A 199 -15.58 -21.85 -10.00
C ASN A 199 -15.33 -21.18 -8.64
N GLU A 200 -15.92 -19.99 -8.42
CA GLU A 200 -15.87 -19.25 -7.14
C GLU A 200 -16.43 -20.05 -5.94
N ASN A 201 -17.22 -21.09 -6.20
CA ASN A 201 -17.82 -21.96 -5.18
C ASN A 201 -16.86 -23.04 -4.64
N GLU A 202 -15.68 -23.23 -5.24
CA GLU A 202 -14.69 -24.22 -4.80
C GLU A 202 -13.58 -23.61 -3.91
N VAL A 203 -13.60 -22.30 -3.68
CA VAL A 203 -12.50 -21.66 -2.96
C VAL A 203 -12.67 -21.82 -1.45
N ASN A 204 -11.71 -22.50 -0.83
CA ASN A 204 -11.64 -22.79 0.61
C ASN A 204 -11.79 -21.51 1.47
N GLU A 205 -12.27 -21.64 2.72
CA GLU A 205 -12.52 -20.53 3.66
C GLU A 205 -11.33 -19.56 3.80
N TYR A 206 -10.11 -20.05 3.62
CA TYR A 206 -8.87 -19.25 3.67
C TYR A 206 -8.74 -18.23 2.54
N TYR A 207 -9.45 -18.41 1.42
CA TYR A 207 -9.54 -17.38 0.38
C TYR A 207 -10.27 -16.13 0.87
N ARG A 208 -11.18 -16.26 1.84
CA ARG A 208 -11.79 -15.10 2.50
C ARG A 208 -10.74 -14.30 3.27
N TYR A 209 -9.76 -14.96 3.91
CA TYR A 209 -8.64 -14.27 4.55
C TYR A 209 -7.74 -13.56 3.54
N PHE A 210 -7.47 -14.20 2.39
CA PHE A 210 -6.67 -13.56 1.33
C PHE A 210 -7.40 -12.34 0.74
N THR A 211 -8.68 -12.49 0.37
CA THR A 211 -9.47 -11.37 -0.18
C THR A 211 -9.66 -10.24 0.83
N ASP A 212 -9.80 -10.55 2.13
CA ASP A 212 -9.79 -9.56 3.20
C ASP A 212 -8.44 -8.85 3.35
N PHE A 213 -7.34 -9.58 3.16
CA PHE A 213 -6.01 -9.02 3.16
C PHE A 213 -5.76 -8.07 1.98
N VAL A 214 -6.14 -8.49 0.77
CA VAL A 214 -6.09 -7.65 -0.43
C VAL A 214 -6.94 -6.40 -0.22
N GLN A 215 -8.15 -6.55 0.30
CA GLN A 215 -9.01 -5.41 0.64
C GLN A 215 -8.35 -4.47 1.65
N THR A 216 -7.57 -5.00 2.61
CA THR A 216 -6.86 -4.16 3.59
C THR A 216 -5.82 -3.27 2.89
N VAL A 217 -5.09 -3.82 1.92
CA VAL A 217 -4.13 -3.05 1.13
C VAL A 217 -4.82 -2.02 0.22
N GLU A 218 -5.93 -2.40 -0.42
CA GLU A 218 -6.72 -1.46 -1.23
C GLU A 218 -7.32 -0.32 -0.38
N ASN A 219 -7.86 -0.62 0.81
CA ASN A 219 -8.36 0.39 1.74
C ASN A 219 -7.28 1.42 2.10
N ARG A 220 -6.04 0.96 2.27
CA ARG A 220 -4.90 1.84 2.51
C ARG A 220 -4.60 2.73 1.31
N LYS A 221 -4.59 2.17 0.09
CA LYS A 221 -4.41 2.94 -1.15
C LYS A 221 -5.48 4.02 -1.28
N ILE A 222 -6.76 3.67 -1.07
CA ILE A 222 -7.88 4.61 -1.07
C ILE A 222 -7.65 5.74 -0.06
N LYS A 223 -7.29 5.42 1.19
CA LYS A 223 -7.01 6.41 2.24
C LYS A 223 -5.87 7.35 1.87
N THR A 224 -4.79 6.82 1.28
CA THR A 224 -3.66 7.62 0.81
C THR A 224 -4.08 8.58 -0.30
N LEU A 225 -4.81 8.10 -1.31
CA LEU A 225 -5.31 8.94 -2.41
C LEU A 225 -6.21 10.07 -1.90
N ARG A 226 -7.14 9.77 -0.99
CA ARG A 226 -8.00 10.78 -0.35
C ARG A 226 -7.19 11.81 0.43
N SER A 227 -6.21 11.37 1.23
CA SER A 227 -5.37 12.29 1.99
C SER A 227 -4.56 13.20 1.09
N GLN A 228 -4.02 12.66 -0.01
CA GLN A 228 -3.30 13.43 -1.02
C GLN A 228 -4.20 14.45 -1.70
N ALA A 229 -5.41 14.07 -2.11
CA ALA A 229 -6.40 14.98 -2.67
C ALA A 229 -6.72 16.15 -1.73
N PHE A 230 -6.99 15.87 -0.46
CA PHE A 230 -7.24 16.92 0.53
C PHE A 230 -6.03 17.85 0.71
N LYS A 231 -4.80 17.31 0.77
CA LYS A 231 -3.58 18.12 0.86
C LYS A 231 -3.40 19.02 -0.38
N THR A 232 -3.70 18.51 -1.57
CA THR A 232 -3.65 19.29 -2.81
C THR A 232 -4.68 20.42 -2.78
N LEU A 233 -5.94 20.13 -2.45
CA LEU A 233 -6.99 21.15 -2.27
C LEU A 233 -6.60 22.21 -1.23
N GLN A 234 -6.09 21.77 -0.08
CA GLN A 234 -5.60 22.66 0.97
C GLN A 234 -4.56 23.64 0.43
N GLY A 235 -3.57 23.15 -0.33
CA GLY A 235 -2.53 23.97 -0.93
C GLY A 235 -3.09 25.05 -1.85
N GLU A 236 -4.00 24.70 -2.75
CA GLU A 236 -4.59 25.66 -3.70
C GLU A 236 -5.54 26.67 -3.05
N LEU A 237 -6.32 26.24 -2.04
CA LEU A 237 -7.16 27.15 -1.26
C LEU A 237 -6.31 28.15 -0.46
N ASN A 238 -5.21 27.68 0.16
CA ASN A 238 -4.28 28.53 0.88
C ASN A 238 -3.59 29.55 -0.04
N LYS A 239 -3.14 29.14 -1.23
CA LYS A 239 -2.59 30.06 -2.26
C LYS A 239 -3.61 31.12 -2.68
N SER A 240 -4.90 30.79 -2.63
CA SER A 240 -6.00 31.71 -2.92
C SER A 240 -6.37 32.61 -1.73
N GLY A 241 -5.61 32.59 -0.64
CA GLY A 241 -5.82 33.42 0.55
C GLY A 241 -6.85 32.89 1.54
N LEU A 242 -7.34 31.66 1.38
CA LEU A 242 -8.25 31.02 2.33
C LEU A 242 -7.43 30.22 3.34
N ASN A 243 -7.49 30.56 4.63
CA ASN A 243 -6.82 29.81 5.68
C ASN A 243 -7.50 28.44 5.90
N CYS A 244 -7.01 27.42 5.18
CA CYS A 244 -7.56 26.09 5.10
C CYS A 244 -6.67 25.07 5.80
N GLU A 245 -7.27 24.27 6.68
CA GLU A 245 -6.61 23.23 7.47
C GLU A 245 -7.17 21.85 7.10
N TYR A 246 -6.29 20.88 6.82
CA TYR A 246 -6.68 19.48 6.63
C TYR A 246 -6.64 18.70 7.95
N HIS A 247 -7.77 18.11 8.32
CA HIS A 247 -7.90 17.25 9.48
C HIS A 247 -8.07 15.79 9.06
N THR A 248 -7.30 14.87 9.64
CA THR A 248 -7.33 13.43 9.34
C THR A 248 -8.39 12.64 10.11
N LYS A 249 -9.05 13.27 11.09
CA LYS A 249 -10.08 12.63 11.92
C LYS A 249 -11.36 12.41 11.11
N ASN A 250 -12.15 11.40 11.48
CA ASN A 250 -13.48 11.12 10.92
C ASN A 250 -13.51 11.02 9.38
N GLY A 251 -12.57 10.29 8.79
CA GLY A 251 -12.52 10.07 7.33
C GLY A 251 -11.81 11.19 6.54
N GLY A 252 -11.34 12.23 7.22
CA GLY A 252 -10.66 13.36 6.59
C GLY A 252 -11.63 14.47 6.19
N PHE A 253 -11.29 15.73 6.51
CA PHE A 253 -12.03 16.89 6.02
C PHE A 253 -11.13 18.13 5.98
N LEU A 254 -11.45 19.08 5.11
CA LEU A 254 -10.87 20.42 5.14
C LEU A 254 -11.74 21.35 5.96
N GLU A 255 -11.12 22.30 6.65
CA GLU A 255 -11.79 23.32 7.44
C GLU A 255 -11.21 24.69 7.11
N ILE A 256 -12.09 25.64 6.77
CA ILE A 256 -11.74 27.04 6.55
C ILE A 256 -12.41 27.85 7.66
N LYS A 257 -11.63 28.42 8.58
CA LYS A 257 -12.13 29.13 9.78
C LYS A 257 -12.21 30.64 9.59
N VAL A 258 -13.29 31.24 10.07
CA VAL A 258 -13.46 32.70 10.18
C VAL A 258 -14.19 33.02 11.48
N LYS A 259 -13.49 33.62 12.45
CA LYS A 259 -14.02 33.91 13.80
C LYS A 259 -14.72 32.67 14.42
N ASN A 260 -16.03 32.74 14.62
CA ASN A 260 -16.86 31.68 15.22
C ASN A 260 -17.52 30.75 14.18
N GLU A 261 -17.23 30.96 12.89
CA GLU A 261 -17.76 30.16 11.79
C GLU A 261 -16.67 29.32 11.12
N ALA A 262 -17.08 28.24 10.47
CA ALA A 262 -16.22 27.41 9.64
C ALA A 262 -16.95 26.86 8.43
N SER A 263 -16.24 26.74 7.30
CA SER A 263 -16.66 25.93 6.15
C SER A 263 -15.93 24.60 6.21
N LYS A 264 -16.65 23.48 6.24
CA LYS A 264 -16.04 22.15 6.19
C LYS A 264 -16.30 21.49 4.85
N ILE A 265 -15.27 20.86 4.28
CA ILE A 265 -15.36 20.12 3.03
C ILE A 265 -15.08 18.66 3.31
N ARG A 266 -16.02 17.79 2.98
CA ARG A 266 -15.98 16.34 3.26
C ARG A 266 -16.22 15.52 1.99
N LEU A 267 -15.70 14.30 2.00
CA LEU A 267 -16.08 13.27 1.05
C LEU A 267 -17.29 12.51 1.58
N LYS A 268 -18.29 12.30 0.72
CA LYS A 268 -19.49 11.48 0.97
C LYS A 268 -19.69 10.50 -0.17
N PRO A 269 -20.45 9.41 0.07
CA PRO A 269 -20.76 8.44 -0.97
C PRO A 269 -21.40 9.03 -2.22
N ASP A 270 -21.99 10.22 -2.18
CA ASP A 270 -22.64 10.89 -3.31
C ASP A 270 -21.83 12.06 -3.89
N GLY A 271 -20.64 12.35 -3.33
CA GLY A 271 -19.77 13.41 -3.83
C GLY A 271 -19.14 14.27 -2.73
N TRP A 272 -18.85 15.53 -3.06
CA TRP A 272 -18.25 16.48 -2.11
C TRP A 272 -19.33 17.24 -1.35
N GLN A 273 -19.26 17.19 -0.02
CA GLN A 273 -20.17 17.93 0.84
C GLN A 273 -19.47 19.13 1.44
N LEU A 274 -20.03 20.31 1.21
CA LEU A 274 -19.63 21.58 1.79
C LEU A 274 -20.64 21.93 2.90
N GLU A 275 -20.15 22.15 4.11
CA GLU A 275 -20.95 22.37 5.31
C GLU A 275 -20.64 23.74 5.90
N LYS A 276 -21.67 24.51 6.27
CA LYS A 276 -21.50 25.70 7.13
C LYS A 276 -21.61 25.30 8.60
N TRP A 277 -20.69 25.78 9.41
CA TRP A 277 -20.66 25.59 10.85
C TRP A 277 -20.61 26.94 11.56
N VAL A 278 -21.40 27.10 12.62
CA VAL A 278 -21.44 28.30 13.48
C VAL A 278 -21.40 27.85 14.93
N ASN A 279 -20.52 28.45 15.76
CA ASN A 279 -20.36 28.07 17.17
C ASN A 279 -20.16 26.56 17.36
N LYS A 280 -19.38 25.94 16.47
CA LYS A 280 -19.11 24.48 16.42
C LYS A 280 -20.35 23.59 16.21
N LYS A 281 -21.46 24.13 15.70
CA LYS A 281 -22.64 23.37 15.28
C LYS A 281 -22.84 23.47 13.77
N LEU A 282 -23.21 22.36 13.13
CA LEU A 282 -23.61 22.31 11.74
C LEU A 282 -24.91 23.11 11.57
N THR A 283 -24.99 23.94 10.53
CA THR A 283 -26.24 24.63 10.16
C THR A 283 -26.95 23.84 9.05
N ASP A 284 -28.19 24.21 8.74
CA ASP A 284 -28.97 23.57 7.65
C ASP A 284 -28.45 23.94 6.23
N TYR A 285 -27.35 24.70 6.16
CA TYR A 285 -26.75 25.13 4.92
C TYR A 285 -25.62 24.18 4.52
N THR A 286 -25.96 23.24 3.66
CA THR A 286 -25.03 22.28 3.05
C THR A 286 -25.18 22.26 1.54
N LEU A 287 -24.07 22.20 0.82
CA LEU A 287 -24.03 22.00 -0.63
C LEU A 287 -23.41 20.65 -0.93
N LEU A 288 -24.06 19.84 -1.77
CA LEU A 288 -23.54 18.59 -2.28
C LEU A 288 -23.18 18.76 -3.75
N LEU A 289 -21.93 18.49 -4.09
CA LEU A 289 -21.42 18.49 -5.46
C LEU A 289 -21.21 17.04 -5.90
N ASP A 290 -21.57 16.72 -7.14
CA ASP A 290 -21.52 15.38 -7.68
C ASP A 290 -20.08 14.81 -7.69
N LYS A 291 -19.95 13.48 -7.68
CA LYS A 291 -18.67 12.77 -7.82
C LYS A 291 -17.89 13.17 -9.08
N SER A 292 -18.60 13.53 -10.15
CA SER A 292 -18.02 13.97 -11.42
C SER A 292 -17.49 15.41 -11.39
N THR A 293 -17.63 16.13 -10.27
CA THR A 293 -17.14 17.50 -10.13
C THR A 293 -15.61 17.50 -10.23
N GLY A 294 -15.10 18.02 -11.34
CA GLY A 294 -13.67 18.14 -11.59
C GLY A 294 -12.99 19.13 -10.65
N PHE A 295 -11.66 19.03 -10.56
CA PHE A 295 -10.86 19.80 -9.61
C PHE A 295 -11.08 21.32 -9.64
N GLU A 296 -11.03 21.96 -10.82
CA GLU A 296 -11.18 23.41 -10.97
C GLU A 296 -12.59 23.88 -10.58
N GLN A 297 -13.61 23.12 -10.98
CA GLN A 297 -14.99 23.39 -10.60
C GLN A 297 -15.15 23.30 -9.07
N LEU A 298 -14.62 22.24 -8.44
CA LEU A 298 -14.66 22.07 -7.01
C LEU A 298 -14.00 23.25 -6.27
N LEU A 299 -12.83 23.70 -6.72
CA LEU A 299 -12.17 24.88 -6.15
C LEU A 299 -13.02 26.15 -6.26
N GLY A 300 -13.66 26.37 -7.41
CA GLY A 300 -14.58 27.48 -7.64
C GLY A 300 -15.76 27.45 -6.67
N GLU A 301 -16.42 26.30 -6.56
CA GLU A 301 -17.57 26.10 -5.67
C GLU A 301 -17.20 26.29 -4.20
N ILE A 302 -16.04 25.80 -3.74
CA ILE A 302 -15.58 26.02 -2.36
C ILE A 302 -15.38 27.51 -2.08
N LYS A 303 -14.76 28.25 -3.01
CA LYS A 303 -14.54 29.70 -2.87
C LYS A 303 -15.87 30.46 -2.85
N ALA A 304 -16.80 30.12 -3.74
CA ALA A 304 -18.12 30.74 -3.81
C ALA A 304 -18.94 30.48 -2.54
N PHE A 305 -18.99 29.22 -2.09
CA PHE A 305 -19.65 28.81 -0.85
C PHE A 305 -19.10 29.55 0.36
N HIS A 306 -17.76 29.65 0.47
CA HIS A 306 -17.13 30.38 1.56
C HIS A 306 -17.41 31.89 1.52
N LYS A 307 -17.45 32.50 0.33
CA LYS A 307 -17.79 33.92 0.17
C LYS A 307 -19.22 34.20 0.61
N LEU A 308 -20.17 33.35 0.21
CA LEU A 308 -21.58 33.47 0.60
C LEU A 308 -21.74 33.43 2.13
N ILE A 309 -21.01 32.52 2.79
CA ILE A 309 -20.96 32.44 4.26
C ILE A 309 -20.51 33.77 4.88
N LYS A 310 -19.45 34.39 4.36
CA LYS A 310 -18.96 35.70 4.84
C LYS A 310 -19.99 36.82 4.64
N THR A 311 -20.67 36.86 3.49
CA THR A 311 -21.62 37.95 3.17
C THR A 311 -22.87 37.91 4.04
N THR A 312 -23.33 36.72 4.46
CA THR A 312 -24.44 36.60 5.42
C THR A 312 -24.10 37.18 6.80
N VAL A 313 -22.82 37.21 7.18
CA VAL A 313 -22.37 37.75 8.48
C VAL A 313 -22.39 39.29 8.48
N SER A 314 -22.02 39.94 7.39
CA SER A 314 -21.99 41.41 7.30
C SER A 314 -23.37 42.08 7.17
N LEU A 315 -24.47 41.31 7.18
CA LEU A 315 -25.85 41.82 7.17
C LEU A 315 -26.58 41.62 8.52
N VAL A 316 -25.93 40.99 9.50
CA VAL A 316 -26.51 40.66 10.82
C VAL A 316 -25.76 41.36 11.97
N ASP A 317 -24.65 42.04 11.68
CA ASP A 317 -23.95 42.98 12.57
C ASP A 317 -24.35 44.43 12.22
#